data_AF-X0XJC0-F1
#
_entry.id   AF-X0XJC0-F1
#
_cell.length_a   1.000
_cell.length_b   1.000
_cell.length_c   1.000
_cell.angle_alpha   90.00
_cell.angle_beta   90.00
_cell.angle_gamma   90.00
#
_symmetry.space_group_name_H-M   'P 1'
#
loop_
_entity.id
_entity.type
_entity.pdbx_description
1 polymer ?
#
loop_
_entity_poly.entity_id
_entity_poly.type
_entity_poly.pdbx_seq_one_letter_code
_entity_poly.pdbx_strand_id
1 'polypeptide(L)'
;MAQVKKVTLPLTDETLKEVRAGDNLLLTGVMYVGRDAAHKRIVEAMEQGKPLPIDIKGQTIYFMGPSPPRPGRPIGSAGPTTSGRMDAYSPRLIAAGLKGMIGKGSRSEAVK
;
A
#
# COMPACT_ATOMS: atom_id res chain seq x y z
N MET A 1 -17.92 4.52 20.69
CA MET A 1 -17.39 4.44 19.31
C MET A 1 -15.87 4.33 19.42
N ALA A 2 -15.22 3.42 18.69
CA ALA A 2 -13.76 3.32 18.72
C ALA A 2 -13.15 4.64 18.24
N GLN A 3 -12.20 5.19 19.00
CA GLN A 3 -11.54 6.44 18.68
C GLN A 3 -10.74 6.29 17.38
N VAL A 4 -10.96 7.19 16.41
CA VAL A 4 -10.22 7.19 15.14
C VAL A 4 -8.86 7.86 15.34
N LYS A 5 -7.77 7.16 15.04
CA LYS A 5 -6.40 7.70 15.08
C LYS A 5 -6.07 8.36 13.75
N LYS A 6 -5.54 9.59 13.80
CA LYS A 6 -5.07 10.30 12.60
C LYS A 6 -3.60 10.00 12.37
N VAL A 7 -3.25 9.56 11.17
CA VAL A 7 -1.87 9.17 10.82
C VAL A 7 -1.45 9.92 9.57
N THR A 8 -0.26 10.52 9.61
CA THR A 8 0.33 11.21 8.47
C THR A 8 1.26 10.25 7.72
N LEU A 9 1.22 10.29 6.40
CA LEU A 9 2.12 9.55 5.51
C LEU A 9 3.30 10.43 5.07
N PRO A 10 4.50 9.88 4.81
CA PRO A 10 4.86 8.45 4.85
C PRO A 10 4.87 7.84 6.25
N LEU A 11 4.71 6.51 6.34
CA LEU A 11 4.69 5.81 7.63
C LEU A 11 6.09 5.74 8.23
N THR A 12 6.21 6.05 9.52
CA THR A 12 7.45 5.90 10.28
C THR A 12 7.36 4.74 11.27
N ASP A 13 8.52 4.27 11.75
CA ASP A 13 8.58 3.19 12.74
C ASP A 13 7.98 3.62 14.09
N GLU A 14 8.02 4.90 14.43
CA GLU A 14 7.36 5.47 15.60
C GLU A 14 5.84 5.36 15.46
N THR A 15 5.31 5.78 14.32
CA THR A 15 3.86 5.69 14.03
C THR A 15 3.38 4.23 14.09
N LEU A 16 4.17 3.30 13.55
CA LEU A 16 3.82 1.88 13.53
C LEU A 16 3.80 1.22 14.91
N LYS A 17 4.55 1.74 15.89
CA LYS A 17 4.51 1.26 17.29
C LYS A 17 3.21 1.61 18.01
N GLU A 18 2.49 2.63 17.54
CA GLU A 18 1.28 3.15 18.19
C GLU A 18 -0.02 2.56 17.62
N VAL A 19 0.05 1.87 16.47
CA VAL A 19 -1.10 1.24 15.82
C VAL A 19 -1.20 -0.24 16.17
N ARG A 20 -2.43 -0.72 16.36
CA ARG A 20 -2.75 -2.12 16.66
C ARG A 20 -3.83 -2.63 15.73
N ALA A 21 -3.85 -3.94 15.51
CA ALA A 21 -4.94 -4.58 14.77
C ALA A 21 -6.30 -4.25 15.40
N GLY A 22 -7.26 -3.80 14.58
CA GLY A 22 -8.58 -3.35 15.02
C GLY A 22 -8.71 -1.84 15.21
N ASP A 23 -7.62 -1.08 15.15
CA ASP A 23 -7.69 0.39 15.17
C ASP A 23 -8.32 0.94 13.89
N ASN A 24 -9.15 1.97 14.06
CA ASN A 24 -9.63 2.79 12.93
C ASN A 24 -8.63 3.91 12.67
N LEU A 25 -8.07 3.96 11.46
CA LEU A 25 -7.08 4.95 11.05
C LEU A 25 -7.66 5.91 10.01
N LEU A 26 -7.37 7.20 10.16
CA LEU A 26 -7.56 8.22 9.12
C LEU A 26 -6.19 8.65 8.60
N LEU A 27 -5.87 8.28 7.37
CA LEU A 27 -4.57 8.55 6.76
C LEU A 27 -4.59 9.87 5.99
N THR A 28 -3.53 10.67 6.09
CA THR A 28 -3.34 11.92 5.34
C THR A 28 -1.92 12.00 4.79
N GLY A 29 -1.74 12.36 3.52
CA GLY A 29 -0.44 12.51 2.89
C GLY A 29 -0.35 11.78 1.55
N VAL A 30 0.88 11.51 1.11
CA VAL A 30 1.14 10.86 -0.18
C VAL A 30 1.14 9.34 -0.01
N MET A 31 0.42 8.65 -0.91
CA MET A 31 0.49 7.20 -1.07
C MET A 31 0.52 6.87 -2.56
N TYR A 32 1.13 5.74 -2.90
CA TYR A 32 1.15 5.23 -4.27
C TYR A 32 -0.03 4.30 -4.49
N VAL A 33 -0.48 4.21 -5.73
CA VAL A 33 -1.53 3.27 -6.13
C VAL A 33 -0.94 2.23 -7.05
N GLY A 34 -1.23 0.95 -6.79
CA GLY A 34 -0.64 -0.14 -7.56
C GLY A 34 -1.26 -1.48 -7.20
N ARG A 35 -1.42 -2.33 -8.20
CA ARG A 35 -1.94 -3.71 -8.06
C ARG A 35 -1.01 -4.71 -8.78
N ASP A 36 -1.56 -5.78 -9.32
CA ASP A 36 -0.85 -6.95 -9.85
C ASP A 36 0.34 -6.58 -10.78
N ALA A 37 0.10 -5.82 -11.86
CA ALA A 37 1.14 -5.48 -12.84
C ALA A 37 2.24 -4.56 -12.28
N ALA A 38 1.87 -3.63 -11.39
CA ALA A 38 2.85 -2.73 -10.76
C ALA A 38 3.78 -3.52 -9.83
N HIS A 39 3.22 -4.42 -9.01
CA HIS A 39 4.01 -5.26 -8.10
C HIS A 39 4.95 -6.19 -8.87
N LYS A 40 4.43 -6.85 -9.92
CA LYS A 40 5.25 -7.69 -10.80
C LYS A 40 6.43 -6.92 -11.39
N ARG A 41 6.18 -5.75 -11.98
CA ARG A 41 7.24 -4.93 -12.59
C ARG A 41 8.30 -4.47 -11.59
N ILE A 42 7.88 -4.11 -10.37
CA ILE A 42 8.81 -3.72 -9.31
C ILE A 42 9.69 -4.90 -8.89
N VAL A 43 9.10 -6.07 -8.64
CA VAL A 43 9.85 -7.26 -8.23
C VAL A 43 10.78 -7.74 -9.33
N GLU A 44 10.33 -7.77 -10.58
CA GLU A 44 11.19 -8.10 -11.73
C GLU A 44 12.38 -7.13 -11.86
N ALA A 45 12.17 -5.83 -11.60
CA ALA A 45 13.26 -4.86 -11.59
C ALA A 45 14.26 -5.13 -10.46
N MET A 46 13.78 -5.49 -9.25
CA MET A 46 14.64 -5.89 -8.12
C MET A 46 15.48 -7.13 -8.46
N GLU A 47 14.85 -8.16 -9.04
CA GLU A 47 15.52 -9.41 -9.42
C GLU A 47 16.59 -9.20 -10.50
N GLN A 48 16.36 -8.25 -11.41
CA GLN A 48 17.29 -7.89 -12.46
C GLN A 48 18.35 -6.87 -12.01
N GLY A 49 18.34 -6.44 -10.75
CA GLY A 49 19.24 -5.39 -10.25
C GLY A 49 19.05 -4.02 -10.94
N LYS A 50 17.87 -3.78 -11.51
CA LYS A 50 17.53 -2.53 -12.23
C LYS A 50 17.01 -1.47 -11.26
N PRO A 51 17.13 -0.17 -11.60
CA PRO A 51 16.50 0.90 -10.85
C PRO A 51 14.99 0.67 -10.70
N LEU A 52 14.49 0.91 -9.49
CA LEU A 52 13.05 0.82 -9.21
C LEU A 52 12.32 2.02 -9.80
N PRO A 53 11.06 1.85 -10.25
CA PRO A 53 10.26 2.95 -10.78
C PRO A 53 9.90 4.00 -9.72
N ILE A 54 9.94 3.62 -8.43
CA ILE A 54 9.75 4.49 -7.27
C ILE A 54 10.70 4.04 -6.16
N ASP A 55 11.10 4.95 -5.28
CA ASP A 55 11.67 4.57 -3.98
C ASP A 55 10.55 4.03 -3.09
N ILE A 56 10.67 2.77 -2.68
CA ILE A 56 9.67 2.03 -1.92
C ILE A 56 9.82 2.24 -0.42
N LYS A 57 11.00 2.69 0.03
CA LYS A 57 11.32 2.81 1.44
C LYS A 57 10.40 3.83 2.12
N GLY A 58 9.71 3.40 3.17
CA GLY A 58 8.79 4.27 3.93
C GLY A 58 7.39 4.40 3.31
N GLN A 59 7.19 3.90 2.08
CA GLN A 59 5.99 4.18 1.33
C GLN A 59 4.81 3.29 1.70
N THR A 60 3.63 3.78 1.35
CA THR A 60 2.36 3.07 1.43
C THR A 60 1.81 2.85 0.03
N ILE A 61 1.47 1.60 -0.30
CA ILE A 61 0.81 1.26 -1.57
C ILE A 61 -0.65 0.90 -1.31
N TYR A 62 -1.55 1.64 -1.96
CA TYR A 62 -2.97 1.36 -2.02
C TYR A 62 -3.30 0.47 -3.22
N PHE A 63 -3.82 -0.71 -2.94
CA PHE A 63 -4.25 -1.69 -3.94
C PHE A 63 -5.57 -1.23 -4.56
N MET A 64 -5.46 -0.40 -5.60
CA MET A 64 -6.58 0.27 -6.23
C MET A 64 -6.29 0.51 -7.71
N GLY A 65 -7.35 0.51 -8.52
CA GLY A 65 -7.33 0.99 -9.90
C GLY A 65 -8.54 1.89 -10.10
N PRO A 66 -8.37 3.21 -10.32
CA PRO A 66 -9.48 4.14 -10.27
C PRO A 66 -10.35 4.01 -11.52
N SER A 67 -11.65 4.27 -11.39
CA SER A 67 -12.48 4.51 -12.58
C SER A 67 -12.08 5.83 -13.25
N PRO A 68 -12.47 6.06 -14.52
CA PRO A 68 -12.31 7.37 -15.13
C PRO A 68 -12.96 8.48 -14.28
N PRO A 69 -12.29 9.64 -14.15
CA PRO A 69 -12.86 10.78 -13.43
C PRO A 69 -14.03 11.39 -14.21
N ARG A 70 -15.02 11.91 -13.49
CA ARG A 70 -16.06 12.78 -14.08
C ARG A 70 -15.49 14.20 -14.29
N PRO A 71 -16.07 15.01 -15.19
CA PRO A 71 -15.63 16.40 -15.37
C PRO A 71 -15.55 17.17 -14.04
N GLY A 72 -14.46 17.89 -13.82
CA GLY A 72 -14.21 18.66 -12.60
C GLY A 72 -13.82 17.84 -11.36
N ARG A 73 -13.62 16.53 -11.47
CA ARG A 73 -13.15 15.67 -10.37
C ARG A 73 -11.71 15.20 -10.60
N PRO A 74 -10.85 15.18 -9.57
CA PRO A 74 -9.45 14.78 -9.72
C PRO A 74 -9.27 13.27 -9.93
N ILE A 75 -10.24 12.45 -9.50
CA ILE A 75 -10.18 10.98 -9.60
C ILE A 75 -11.60 10.42 -9.68
N GLY A 76 -11.75 9.27 -10.35
CA GLY A 76 -12.99 8.49 -10.30
C GLY A 76 -13.10 7.66 -9.02
N SER A 77 -14.01 6.69 -9.02
CA SER A 77 -14.19 5.76 -7.90
C SER A 77 -12.91 4.99 -7.63
N ALA A 78 -12.47 5.02 -6.36
CA ALA A 78 -11.16 4.55 -5.93
C ALA A 78 -11.27 3.50 -4.82
N GLY A 79 -12.09 2.46 -5.02
CA GLY A 79 -12.28 1.37 -4.06
C GLY A 79 -11.10 0.37 -4.03
N PRO A 80 -10.92 -0.38 -2.93
CA PRO A 80 -9.83 -1.34 -2.78
C PRO A 80 -10.05 -2.60 -3.62
N THR A 81 -8.96 -3.24 -4.02
CA THR A 81 -8.96 -4.60 -4.56
C THR A 81 -8.48 -5.63 -3.53
N THR A 82 -8.73 -6.92 -3.81
CA THR A 82 -8.33 -8.05 -2.98
C THR A 82 -6.82 -8.09 -2.76
N SER A 83 -6.39 -7.98 -1.49
CA SER A 83 -4.99 -7.88 -1.10
C SER A 83 -4.20 -9.16 -1.34
N GLY A 84 -4.82 -10.33 -1.16
CA GLY A 84 -4.16 -11.62 -1.34
C GLY A 84 -3.51 -11.85 -2.70
N ARG A 85 -3.95 -11.15 -3.75
CA ARG A 85 -3.33 -11.23 -5.09
C ARG A 85 -1.91 -10.66 -5.13
N MET A 86 -1.54 -9.82 -4.16
CA MET A 86 -0.21 -9.22 -4.05
C MET A 86 0.70 -9.98 -3.06
N ASP A 87 0.23 -11.06 -2.43
CA ASP A 87 0.98 -11.78 -1.40
C ASP A 87 2.24 -12.45 -1.94
N ALA A 88 2.25 -12.87 -3.20
CA ALA A 88 3.44 -13.41 -3.85
C ALA A 88 4.59 -12.39 -3.94
N TYR A 89 4.28 -11.08 -3.96
CA TYR A 89 5.26 -10.01 -4.09
C TYR A 89 5.56 -9.32 -2.75
N SER A 90 4.57 -9.29 -1.85
CA SER A 90 4.60 -8.46 -0.64
C SER A 90 5.80 -8.72 0.28
N PRO A 91 6.22 -9.97 0.57
CA PRO A 91 7.38 -10.22 1.44
C PRO A 91 8.67 -9.55 0.92
N ARG A 92 8.87 -9.57 -0.40
CA ARG A 92 10.03 -8.92 -1.02
C ARG A 92 9.95 -7.40 -0.95
N LEU A 93 8.76 -6.83 -1.15
CA LEU A 93 8.57 -5.38 -1.03
C LEU A 93 8.72 -4.90 0.42
N ILE A 94 8.22 -5.66 1.39
CA ILE A 94 8.41 -5.40 2.83
C ILE A 94 9.91 -5.41 3.16
N ALA A 95 10.64 -6.44 2.71
CA ALA A 95 12.08 -6.54 2.91
C ALA A 95 12.85 -5.37 2.25
N ALA A 96 12.34 -4.82 1.14
CA ALA A 96 12.87 -3.63 0.49
C ALA A 96 12.47 -2.30 1.18
N GLY A 97 11.67 -2.34 2.24
CA GLY A 97 11.31 -1.17 3.05
C GLY A 97 9.90 -0.61 2.81
N LEU A 98 9.03 -1.31 2.10
CA LEU A 98 7.60 -0.93 2.01
C LEU A 98 6.97 -0.99 3.40
N LYS A 99 6.36 0.11 3.86
CA LYS A 99 5.82 0.21 5.22
C LYS A 99 4.32 0.00 5.30
N GLY A 100 3.58 0.32 4.24
CA GLY A 100 2.11 0.26 4.25
C GLY A 100 1.54 -0.41 3.02
N MET A 101 0.48 -1.20 3.24
CA MET A 101 -0.33 -1.80 2.17
C MET A 101 -1.81 -1.66 2.52
N ILE A 102 -2.60 -1.08 1.63
CA ILE A 102 -4.05 -0.86 1.83
C ILE A 102 -4.81 -1.67 0.80
N GLY A 103 -5.79 -2.47 1.22
CA GLY A 103 -6.64 -3.26 0.33
C GLY A 103 -7.78 -3.93 1.08
N LYS A 104 -8.39 -4.98 0.51
CA LYS A 104 -9.47 -5.73 1.16
C LYS A 104 -9.23 -7.24 1.19
N GLY A 105 -9.84 -7.93 2.15
CA GLY A 105 -9.75 -9.38 2.31
C GLY A 105 -8.49 -9.85 3.04
N SER A 106 -8.48 -11.14 3.37
CA SER A 106 -7.41 -11.77 4.15
C SER A 106 -6.08 -11.82 3.38
N ARG A 107 -4.99 -11.91 4.15
CA ARG A 107 -3.61 -12.10 3.67
C ARG A 107 -3.10 -13.48 4.10
N SER A 108 -2.13 -14.02 3.37
CA SER A 108 -1.41 -15.24 3.71
C SER A 108 -0.51 -15.06 4.95
N GLU A 109 -0.14 -16.17 5.59
CA GLU A 109 0.80 -16.18 6.73
C GLU A 109 2.18 -15.64 6.36
N ALA A 110 2.59 -15.74 5.09
CA ALA A 110 3.87 -15.20 4.63
C ALA A 110 3.95 -13.65 4.71
N VAL A 111 2.81 -12.97 4.87
CA VAL A 111 2.73 -11.50 4.93
C VAL A 111 2.42 -10.99 6.34
N LYS A 112 1.78 -11.81 7.19
CA LYS A 112 1.41 -11.43 8.55
C LYS A 112 2.64 -11.38 9.45
#